data_AF-A0A9E1W1U9-F1
#
_entry.id   AF-A0A9E1W1U9-F1
#
_cell.length_a   1.000
_cell.length_b   1.000
_cell.length_c   1.000
_cell.angle_alpha   90.00
_cell.angle_beta   90.00
_cell.angle_gamma   90.00
#
_symmetry.space_group_name_H-M   'P 1'
#
loop_
_entity.id
_entity.type
_entity.pdbx_description
1 polymer ?
#
loop_
_entity_poly.entity_id
_entity_poly.type
_entity_poly.pdbx_seq_one_letter_code
_entity_poly.pdbx_strand_id
1 'polypeptide(L)'
;MLKVHFERENRTIQVEPGENLRQAAIRNKFSIYANIHKILNCRGRGLCTACTVQVIAGKVEPRNETESEKLAKKPADFRLACQV
;
A
#
# COMPACT_ATOMS: atom_id res chain seq x y z
N MET A 1 -12.56 12.73 0.67
CA MET A 1 -12.19 11.96 -0.53
C MET A 1 -10.98 12.52 -1.27
N LEU A 2 -9.90 11.74 -1.26
CA LEU A 2 -8.68 11.91 -2.05
C LEU A 2 -8.74 10.97 -3.26
N LYS A 3 -8.15 11.39 -4.39
CA LYS A 3 -8.00 10.53 -5.57
C LYS A 3 -6.63 9.88 -5.56
N VAL A 4 -6.57 8.55 -5.63
CA VAL A 4 -5.32 7.79 -5.74
C VAL A 4 -5.32 6.99 -7.02
N HIS A 5 -4.26 7.12 -7.81
CA HIS A 5 -4.06 6.36 -9.04
C HIS A 5 -3.06 5.21 -8.80
N PHE A 6 -3.45 4.01 -9.21
CA PHE A 6 -2.62 2.81 -9.18
C PHE A 6 -2.13 2.53 -10.60
N GLU A 7 -0.85 2.81 -10.86
CA GLU A 7 -0.21 2.70 -12.17
C GLU A 7 -0.32 1.28 -12.75
N ARG A 8 0.02 0.26 -11.95
CA ARG A 8 0.04 -1.14 -12.41
C ARG A 8 -1.34 -1.63 -12.83
N GLU A 9 -2.38 -1.21 -12.12
CA GLU A 9 -3.77 -1.58 -12.40
C GLU A 9 -4.47 -0.60 -13.34
N ASN A 10 -3.80 0.50 -13.72
CA ASN A 10 -4.35 1.63 -14.48
C ASN A 10 -5.72 2.06 -13.96
N ARG A 11 -5.79 2.32 -12.65
CA ARG A 11 -7.06 2.55 -11.93
C ARG A 11 -6.96 3.73 -10.98
N THR A 12 -7.94 4.62 -11.05
CA THR A 12 -8.11 5.72 -10.08
C THR A 12 -9.26 5.39 -9.14
N ILE A 13 -9.01 5.48 -7.84
CA ILE A 13 -10.01 5.24 -6.79
C ILE A 13 -10.17 6.44 -5.87
N GLN A 14 -11.33 6.52 -5.23
CA GLN A 14 -11.61 7.49 -4.16
C GLN A 14 -11.28 6.84 -2.80
N VAL A 15 -10.47 7.53 -2.01
CA VAL A 15 -9.98 7.09 -0.70
C VAL A 15 -10.34 8.16 0.33
N GLU A 16 -10.78 7.76 1.53
CA GLU A 16 -10.99 8.74 2.60
C GLU A 16 -9.66 9.12 3.29
N PRO A 17 -9.53 10.35 3.80
CA PRO A 17 -8.38 10.71 4.65
C PRO A 17 -8.25 9.72 5.82
N GLY A 18 -7.06 9.13 5.98
CA GLY A 18 -6.78 8.12 7.01
C GLY A 18 -7.29 6.70 6.68
N GLU A 19 -7.93 6.48 5.52
CA GLU A 19 -8.29 5.13 5.08
C GLU A 19 -7.04 4.37 4.65
N ASN A 20 -6.90 3.15 5.19
CA ASN A 20 -5.86 2.21 4.82
C ASN A 20 -5.89 1.88 3.32
N LEU A 21 -4.80 2.14 2.60
CA LEU A 21 -4.74 2.04 1.15
C LEU A 21 -4.98 0.61 0.64
N ARG A 22 -4.55 -0.41 1.38
CA ARG A 22 -4.86 -1.82 1.09
C ARG A 22 -6.36 -2.09 1.20
N GLN A 23 -7.04 -1.57 2.21
CA GLN A 23 -8.49 -1.75 2.35
C GLN A 23 -9.25 -0.99 1.26
N ALA A 24 -8.80 0.22 0.91
CA ALA A 24 -9.35 0.98 -0.20
C ALA A 24 -9.27 0.20 -1.52
N ALA A 25 -8.14 -0.45 -1.82
CA ALA A 25 -8.00 -1.30 -2.99
C ALA A 25 -8.97 -2.50 -3.00
N ILE A 26 -9.12 -3.18 -1.85
CA ILE A 26 -10.05 -4.31 -1.69
C ILE A 26 -11.50 -3.86 -1.90
N ARG A 27 -11.90 -2.73 -1.30
CA ARG A 27 -13.22 -2.12 -1.47
C ARG A 27 -13.52 -1.80 -2.93
N ASN A 28 -12.50 -1.39 -3.68
CA ASN A 28 -12.57 -1.13 -5.12
C ASN A 28 -12.35 -2.39 -6.00
N LYS A 29 -12.42 -3.58 -5.39
CA LYS A 29 -12.44 -4.89 -6.06
C LYS A 29 -11.20 -5.17 -6.91
N PHE A 30 -10.02 -4.77 -6.44
CA PHE A 30 -8.76 -5.21 -7.04
C PHE A 30 -7.71 -5.55 -5.98
N SER A 31 -6.69 -6.30 -6.40
CA SER A 31 -5.62 -6.74 -5.53
C SER A 31 -4.32 -6.04 -5.89
N ILE A 32 -3.67 -5.44 -4.89
CA ILE A 32 -2.31 -4.89 -4.98
C ILE A 32 -1.22 -5.99 -4.89
N TYR A 33 -1.61 -7.22 -4.59
CA TYR A 33 -0.67 -8.32 -4.39
C TYR A 33 -0.32 -9.00 -5.72
N ALA A 34 0.97 -9.23 -5.94
CA ALA A 34 1.45 -10.01 -7.07
C ALA A 34 1.53 -11.52 -6.75
N ASN A 35 1.28 -12.35 -7.75
CA ASN A 35 1.55 -13.80 -7.75
C ASN A 35 0.98 -14.52 -6.51
N ILE A 36 1.79 -15.37 -5.88
CA ILE A 36 1.45 -16.17 -4.69
C ILE A 36 1.02 -15.32 -3.49
N HIS A 37 1.40 -14.04 -3.44
CA HIS A 37 1.05 -13.16 -2.33
C HIS A 37 -0.42 -12.76 -2.34
N LYS A 38 -1.18 -13.04 -3.40
CA LYS A 38 -2.66 -12.97 -3.36
C LYS A 38 -3.24 -13.89 -2.27
N ILE A 39 -2.53 -14.98 -1.95
CA ILE A 39 -2.92 -15.97 -0.93
C ILE A 39 -2.05 -15.81 0.33
N LEU A 40 -0.72 -15.70 0.19
CA LEU A 40 0.24 -15.77 1.30
C LEU A 40 0.50 -14.42 2.02
N ASN A 41 -0.36 -13.42 1.85
CA ASN A 41 -0.15 -12.13 2.52
C ASN A 41 -0.59 -12.14 3.99
N CYS A 42 -0.01 -11.24 4.81
CA CYS A 42 -0.36 -11.10 6.24
C CYS A 42 -1.72 -10.44 6.52
N ARG A 43 -2.55 -10.22 5.48
CA ARG A 43 -3.87 -9.58 5.57
C ARG A 43 -3.85 -8.16 6.16
N GLY A 44 -2.73 -7.45 6.04
CA GLY A 44 -2.60 -6.05 6.47
C GLY A 44 -2.14 -5.86 7.92
N ARG A 45 -1.60 -6.89 8.56
CA ARG A 45 -1.10 -6.84 9.95
C ARG A 45 0.31 -6.27 10.12
N GLY A 46 0.94 -5.73 9.07
CA GLY A 46 2.33 -5.25 9.14
C GLY A 46 3.40 -6.34 9.31
N LEU A 47 3.03 -7.62 9.25
CA LEU A 47 3.95 -8.75 9.49
C LEU A 47 4.73 -9.20 8.25
N CYS A 48 4.34 -8.78 7.06
CA CYS A 48 5.03 -9.09 5.81
C CYS A 48 5.14 -7.86 4.90
N THR A 49 6.01 -7.91 3.90
CA THR A 49 6.21 -6.85 2.91
C THR A 49 5.43 -7.05 1.61
N ALA A 50 4.48 -7.99 1.57
CA ALA A 50 3.77 -8.36 0.34
C ALA A 50 2.91 -7.21 -0.27
N CYS A 51 2.46 -6.26 0.55
CA CYS A 51 1.66 -5.10 0.11
C CYS A 51 2.53 -3.87 -0.20
N THR A 52 3.81 -4.08 -0.54
CA THR A 52 4.71 -2.97 -0.87
C THR A 52 4.22 -2.26 -2.13
N VAL A 53 4.10 -0.94 -2.04
CA VAL A 53 3.82 -0.02 -3.15
C VAL A 53 4.92 1.04 -3.22
N GLN A 54 5.11 1.65 -4.38
CA GLN A 54 6.00 2.79 -4.57
C GLN A 54 5.16 4.04 -4.78
N VAL A 55 5.50 5.12 -4.07
CA VAL A 55 4.87 6.44 -4.25
C VAL A 55 5.58 7.15 -5.39
N ILE A 56 4.96 7.15 -6.57
CA ILE A 56 5.52 7.80 -7.78
C ILE A 56 5.33 9.33 -7.72
N ALA A 57 4.19 9.78 -7.17
CA ALA A 57 3.86 11.19 -7.03
C ALA A 57 2.94 11.40 -5.82
N GLY A 58 2.97 12.63 -5.27
CA GLY A 58 2.19 13.02 -4.09
C GLY A 58 2.98 12.95 -2.80
N LYS A 59 2.36 13.46 -1.72
CA LYS A 59 2.93 13.44 -0.37
C LYS A 59 2.15 12.46 0.49
N VAL A 60 2.90 11.70 1.28
CA VAL A 60 2.40 10.78 2.29
C VAL A 60 3.14 11.06 3.59
N GLU A 61 2.49 10.83 4.72
CA GLU A 61 3.14 10.96 6.03
C GLU A 61 4.40 10.07 6.10
N PRO A 62 5.41 10.42 6.92
CA PRO A 62 6.60 9.60 7.07
C PRO A 62 6.28 8.13 7.43
N ARG A 63 7.24 7.24 7.16
CA ARG A 63 7.12 5.82 7.56
C ARG A 63 6.91 5.73 9.07
N ASN A 64 5.97 4.89 9.49
CA ASN A 64 5.86 4.51 10.90
C ASN A 64 6.97 3.51 11.29
N GLU A 65 7.03 3.11 12.56
CA GLU A 65 8.06 2.18 13.05
C GLU A 65 8.04 0.83 12.32
N THR A 66 6.85 0.28 12.07
CA THR A 66 6.67 -0.99 11.35
C THR A 66 7.21 -0.91 9.93
N GLU A 67 6.88 0.15 9.20
CA GLU A 67 7.42 0.38 7.85
C GLU A 67 8.94 0.61 7.89
N SER A 68 9.44 1.36 8.86
CA SER A 68 10.87 1.66 9.01
C SER A 68 11.67 0.38 9.23
N GLU A 69 11.17 -0.55 10.06
CA GLU A 69 11.77 -1.87 10.26
C GLU A 69 11.69 -2.73 8.98
N LYS A 70 10.47 -2.91 8.44
CA LYS A 70 10.23 -3.86 7.33
C LYS A 70 10.81 -3.40 6.00
N LEU A 71 10.93 -2.09 5.78
CA LEU A 71 11.43 -1.49 4.54
C LEU A 71 12.80 -0.83 4.73
N ALA A 72 13.55 -1.18 5.79
CA ALA A 72 14.87 -0.61 6.09
C ALA A 72 15.86 -0.65 4.91
N LYS A 73 15.75 -1.66 4.03
CA LYS A 73 16.60 -1.84 2.83
C LYS A 73 16.00 -1.27 1.54
N LYS A 74 14.89 -0.53 1.62
CA LYS A 74 14.16 0.04 0.46
C LYS A 74 14.24 1.58 0.48
N PRO A 75 14.36 2.22 -0.70
CA PRO A 75 14.30 3.69 -0.82
C PRO A 75 13.03 4.26 -0.20
N ALA A 76 13.06 5.51 0.27
CA ALA A 76 12.03 6.09 1.14
C ALA A 76 10.61 6.18 0.52
N ASP A 77 10.53 6.21 -0.81
CA ASP A 77 9.29 6.23 -1.59
C ASP A 77 8.54 4.89 -1.60
N PHE A 78 9.17 3.81 -1.14
CA PHE A 78 8.47 2.53 -0.93
C PHE A 78 7.68 2.54 0.38
N ARG A 79 6.45 2.07 0.34
CA ARG A 79 5.53 2.01 1.47
C ARG A 79 4.81 0.68 1.56
N LEU A 80 4.31 0.33 2.74
CA LEU A 80 3.37 -0.77 2.91
C LEU A 80 1.97 -0.20 2.76
N ALA A 81 1.21 -0.62 1.74
CA ALA A 81 -0.15 -0.11 1.54
C ALA A 81 -1.10 -0.41 2.71
N CYS A 82 -0.75 -1.33 3.62
CA CYS A 82 -1.51 -1.55 4.85
C CYS A 82 -1.10 -0.63 6.01
N GLN A 83 -0.13 0.26 5.82
CA GLN A 83 0.37 1.23 6.81
C GLN A 83 0.30 2.67 6.28
N VAL A 84 -0.19 2.83 5.04
CA VAL A 84 -0.55 4.10 4.39
C VAL A 84 -2.06 4.17 4.29
#